data_AF-A0A3B1C9W8-F1
#
_entry.id   AF-A0A3B1C9W8-F1
#
_cell.length_a   1.000
_cell.length_b   1.000
_cell.length_c   1.000
_cell.angle_alpha   90.00
_cell.angle_beta   90.00
_cell.angle_gamma   90.00
#
_symmetry.space_group_name_H-M   'P 1'
#
loop_
_entity.id
_entity.type
_entity.pdbx_description
1 polymer ?
#
loop_
_entity_poly.entity_id
_entity_poly.type
_entity_poly.pdbx_seq_one_letter_code
_entity_poly.pdbx_strand_id
1 'polypeptide(L)'
;MLSIFVEASCNRYSRDECVDCHVYEPLGNLPRSEWHLPIEDARIMAKNILRVDSLNALAQQEINMTGGEASQNPDIVEIFKIFRTVTPNVCLHTNLDINSDQSKRWLRLVEIMQLGGRIDITLYPVAWKRFQKPLLKKVLRLQKYLLVNVVFENLPDLNSQLGLLLDFFIEEGETHAHVGDLLREYQDKVQNLIKTNPDCNEAVYLKHMGNTGSFARKKEFTFGINLLPAFKVDALGRRTMASTPFPKDNYLIECPAARGSIDIMTVRQNGDMTPCCDVGNLQCQPRFGNLLKDSPEKILEKFTVSSKIMATGIIKNRDNIQNAKSGEWVKEGIPPYCS
;
A
#
# COMPACT_ATOMS: atom_id res chain seq x y z
N MET A 1 -2.72 -3.85 -10.47
CA MET A 1 -3.56 -4.00 -9.26
C MET A 1 -4.54 -2.83 -9.16
N LEU A 2 -5.74 -3.06 -8.60
CA LEU A 2 -6.64 -1.99 -8.18
C LEU A 2 -6.56 -1.79 -6.67
N SER A 3 -6.33 -0.56 -6.23
CA SER A 3 -6.38 -0.17 -4.82
C SER A 3 -7.69 0.56 -4.56
N ILE A 4 -8.66 -0.08 -3.91
CA ILE A 4 -10.01 0.44 -3.71
C ILE A 4 -10.12 0.96 -2.28
N PHE A 5 -10.42 2.24 -2.14
CA PHE A 5 -10.68 2.84 -0.84
C PHE A 5 -12.09 2.47 -0.42
N VAL A 6 -12.18 1.70 0.65
CA VAL A 6 -13.45 1.23 1.23
C VAL A 6 -13.80 1.99 2.51
N GLU A 7 -12.83 2.67 3.10
CA GLU A 7 -12.96 3.43 4.33
C GLU A 7 -12.07 4.68 4.27
N ALA A 8 -12.60 5.82 4.69
CA ALA A 8 -11.82 7.03 4.88
C ALA A 8 -11.34 7.18 6.33
N SER A 9 -12.07 6.68 7.31
CA SER A 9 -11.73 6.81 8.73
C SER A 9 -10.58 5.92 9.15
N CYS A 10 -9.81 6.35 10.15
CA CYS A 10 -8.82 5.52 10.81
C CYS A 10 -8.68 5.90 12.28
N ASN A 11 -8.60 4.91 13.16
CA ASN A 11 -8.50 5.11 14.62
C ASN A 11 -7.19 5.81 15.00
N ARG A 12 -6.14 5.67 14.17
CA ARG A 12 -4.86 6.33 14.39
C ARG A 12 -4.87 7.81 14.01
N TYR A 13 -5.75 8.23 13.11
CA TYR A 13 -5.95 9.66 12.80
C TYR A 13 -6.42 10.41 14.04
N SER A 14 -7.41 9.84 14.74
CA SER A 14 -8.03 10.45 15.91
C SER A 14 -7.12 10.49 17.14
N ARG A 15 -6.01 9.75 17.13
CA ARG A 15 -5.03 9.71 18.22
C ARG A 15 -3.76 10.51 17.91
N ASP A 16 -3.67 11.13 16.74
CA ASP A 16 -2.47 11.83 16.24
C ASP A 16 -1.21 10.92 16.17
N GLU A 17 -1.41 9.60 16.13
CA GLU A 17 -0.36 8.59 16.11
C GLU A 17 0.09 8.24 14.68
N CYS A 18 -0.26 9.11 13.73
CA CYS A 18 -0.10 8.91 12.29
C CYS A 18 0.34 10.23 11.63
N VAL A 19 1.31 10.92 12.24
CA VAL A 19 1.83 12.22 11.79
C VAL A 19 2.31 12.20 10.33
N ASP A 20 2.76 11.04 9.84
CA ASP A 20 3.20 10.84 8.44
C ASP A 20 2.17 10.09 7.57
N CYS A 21 0.90 10.06 7.99
CA CYS A 21 -0.12 9.35 7.23
C CYS A 21 -0.60 10.15 6.02
N HIS A 22 -0.05 9.80 4.87
CA HIS A 22 -0.30 10.43 3.57
C HIS A 22 -1.76 10.42 3.07
N VAL A 23 -2.60 9.52 3.59
CA VAL A 23 -4.04 9.47 3.28
C VAL A 23 -4.88 10.32 4.22
N TYR A 24 -4.32 10.81 5.33
CA TYR A 24 -5.08 11.55 6.34
C TYR A 24 -5.64 12.87 5.79
N GLU A 25 -4.80 13.77 5.28
CA GLU A 25 -5.28 15.08 4.82
C GLU A 25 -6.32 14.98 3.68
N PRO A 26 -6.13 14.15 2.64
CA PRO A 26 -7.11 14.06 1.57
C PRO A 26 -8.43 13.37 1.94
N LEU A 27 -8.43 12.53 2.99
CA LEU A 27 -9.61 11.78 3.44
C LEU A 27 -10.31 12.45 4.64
N GLY A 28 -9.55 13.08 5.54
CA GLY A 28 -10.04 13.77 6.72
C GLY A 28 -10.89 15.00 6.39
N ASN A 29 -10.67 15.60 5.21
CA ASN A 29 -11.47 16.71 4.70
C ASN A 29 -12.81 16.28 4.06
N LEU A 30 -13.06 14.98 3.89
CA LEU A 30 -14.33 14.50 3.34
C LEU A 30 -15.44 14.57 4.39
N PRO A 31 -16.70 14.85 3.99
CA PRO A 31 -17.85 14.70 4.86
C PRO A 31 -17.91 13.29 5.44
N ARG A 32 -18.25 13.15 6.72
CA ARG A 32 -18.35 11.81 7.38
C ARG A 32 -19.34 10.88 6.67
N SER A 33 -20.36 11.43 6.01
CA SER A 33 -21.31 10.68 5.18
C SER A 33 -20.65 10.00 3.97
N GLU A 34 -19.45 10.42 3.57
CA GLU A 34 -18.70 9.89 2.42
C GLU A 34 -17.48 9.06 2.87
N TRP A 35 -17.39 8.70 4.15
CA TRP A 35 -16.23 7.96 4.65
C TRP A 35 -16.28 6.48 4.27
N HIS A 36 -17.45 5.87 4.36
CA HIS A 36 -17.63 4.45 4.06
C HIS A 36 -18.02 4.29 2.60
N LEU A 37 -17.40 3.34 1.89
CA LEU A 37 -17.94 2.85 0.62
C LEU A 37 -19.24 2.07 0.89
N PRO A 38 -20.40 2.48 0.35
CA PRO A 38 -21.64 1.72 0.47
C PRO A 38 -21.63 0.45 -0.38
N ILE A 39 -22.41 -0.56 0.04
CA ILE A 39 -22.58 -1.83 -0.70
C ILE A 39 -23.04 -1.60 -2.15
N GLU A 40 -24.01 -0.72 -2.37
CA GLU A 40 -24.55 -0.47 -3.72
C GLU A 40 -23.50 0.15 -4.65
N ASP A 41 -22.70 1.08 -4.14
CA ASP A 41 -21.62 1.69 -4.89
C ASP A 41 -20.52 0.67 -5.22
N ALA A 42 -20.19 -0.23 -4.28
CA ALA A 42 -19.27 -1.33 -4.54
C ALA A 42 -19.76 -2.24 -5.69
N ARG A 43 -21.08 -2.51 -5.78
CA ARG A 43 -21.66 -3.28 -6.89
C ARG A 43 -21.52 -2.57 -8.22
N ILE A 44 -21.77 -1.26 -8.24
CA ILE A 44 -21.61 -0.42 -9.44
C ILE A 44 -20.15 -0.42 -9.88
N MET A 45 -19.21 -0.20 -8.95
CA MET A 45 -17.78 -0.24 -9.24
C MET A 45 -17.35 -1.59 -9.80
N ALA A 46 -17.73 -2.70 -9.16
CA ALA A 46 -17.39 -4.05 -9.62
C ALA A 46 -17.90 -4.31 -11.05
N LYS A 47 -19.15 -3.92 -11.35
CA LYS A 47 -19.73 -4.03 -12.69
C LYS A 47 -18.96 -3.21 -13.73
N ASN A 48 -18.55 -1.99 -13.38
CA ASN A 48 -17.81 -1.12 -14.31
C ASN A 48 -16.35 -1.58 -14.50
N ILE A 49 -15.69 -2.09 -13.46
CA ILE A 49 -14.36 -2.69 -13.56
C ILE A 49 -14.36 -3.84 -14.57
N LEU A 50 -15.36 -4.72 -14.52
CA LEU A 50 -15.50 -5.84 -15.47
C LEU A 50 -15.71 -5.39 -16.93
N ARG A 51 -16.23 -4.19 -17.16
CA ARG A 51 -16.56 -3.66 -18.49
C ARG A 51 -15.44 -2.82 -19.12
N VAL A 52 -14.38 -2.51 -18.37
CA VAL A 52 -13.23 -1.74 -18.87
C VAL A 52 -12.01 -2.64 -18.82
N ASP A 53 -11.56 -3.12 -19.99
CA ASP A 53 -10.51 -4.14 -20.10
C ASP A 53 -9.24 -3.82 -19.29
N SER A 54 -8.77 -2.57 -19.33
CA SER A 54 -7.59 -2.14 -18.57
C SER A 54 -7.81 -2.25 -17.05
N LEU A 55 -9.01 -1.93 -16.55
CA LEU A 55 -9.34 -2.06 -15.13
C LEU A 55 -9.53 -3.52 -14.74
N ASN A 56 -10.19 -4.31 -15.58
CA ASN A 56 -10.33 -5.74 -15.35
C ASN A 56 -8.96 -6.42 -15.29
N ALA A 57 -8.04 -6.11 -16.21
CA ALA A 57 -6.68 -6.64 -16.20
C ALA A 57 -5.92 -6.29 -14.91
N LEU A 58 -6.07 -5.05 -14.41
CA LEU A 58 -5.50 -4.64 -13.12
C LEU A 58 -6.14 -5.39 -11.94
N ALA A 59 -7.46 -5.66 -12.00
CA ALA A 59 -8.18 -6.42 -10.98
C ALA A 59 -7.81 -7.90 -10.96
N GLN A 60 -7.56 -8.52 -12.13
CA GLN A 60 -7.13 -9.91 -12.22
C GLN A 60 -5.77 -10.14 -11.54
N GLN A 61 -4.92 -9.10 -11.47
CA GLN A 61 -3.72 -9.17 -10.64
C GLN A 61 -4.13 -9.23 -9.17
N GLU A 62 -4.79 -8.19 -8.66
CA GLU A 62 -5.30 -8.12 -7.29
C GLU A 62 -6.23 -6.90 -7.15
N ILE A 63 -7.26 -7.04 -6.31
CA ILE A 63 -8.00 -5.92 -5.72
C ILE A 63 -7.59 -5.80 -4.26
N ASN A 64 -6.99 -4.68 -3.89
CA ASN A 64 -6.63 -4.35 -2.52
C ASN A 64 -7.63 -3.36 -1.92
N MET A 65 -8.33 -3.76 -0.88
CA MET A 65 -9.22 -2.90 -0.12
C MET A 65 -8.46 -2.17 0.98
N THR A 66 -8.43 -0.84 0.89
CA THR A 66 -7.61 0.04 1.75
C THR A 66 -8.32 1.39 1.98
N GLY A 67 -7.57 2.45 2.28
CA GLY A 67 -8.03 3.81 2.51
C GLY A 67 -7.44 4.34 3.82
N GLY A 68 -8.30 4.64 4.79
CA GLY A 68 -7.91 4.81 6.19
C GLY A 68 -7.66 3.45 6.85
N GLU A 69 -8.66 2.92 7.55
CA GLU A 69 -8.62 1.59 8.14
C GLU A 69 -9.78 0.75 7.62
N ALA A 70 -9.54 -0.02 6.54
CA ALA A 70 -10.58 -0.75 5.82
C ALA A 70 -11.51 -1.59 6.70
N SER A 71 -10.99 -2.17 7.79
CA SER A 71 -11.79 -3.00 8.70
C SER A 71 -12.76 -2.21 9.60
N GLN A 72 -12.71 -0.87 9.60
CA GLN A 72 -13.71 -0.02 10.24
C GLN A 72 -15.02 0.05 9.46
N ASN A 73 -15.00 -0.16 8.14
CA ASN A 73 -16.23 -0.18 7.36
C ASN A 73 -17.12 -1.33 7.88
N PRO A 74 -18.37 -1.03 8.30
CA PRO A 74 -19.23 -2.03 8.92
C PRO A 74 -19.64 -3.16 7.97
N ASP A 75 -19.62 -2.88 6.67
CA ASP A 75 -20.10 -3.73 5.58
C ASP A 75 -18.95 -4.37 4.79
N ILE A 76 -17.71 -4.27 5.29
CA ILE A 76 -16.49 -4.70 4.59
C ILE A 76 -16.52 -6.14 4.09
N VAL A 77 -17.21 -7.03 4.80
CA VAL A 77 -17.37 -8.44 4.40
C VAL A 77 -18.24 -8.58 3.16
N GLU A 78 -19.34 -7.81 3.07
CA GLU A 78 -20.21 -7.83 1.89
C GLU A 78 -19.52 -7.15 0.70
N ILE A 79 -18.79 -6.07 0.95
CA ILE A 79 -17.94 -5.40 -0.06
C ILE A 79 -16.87 -6.36 -0.59
N PHE A 80 -16.22 -7.13 0.30
CA PHE A 80 -15.27 -8.18 -0.08
C PHE A 80 -15.93 -9.21 -1.01
N LYS A 81 -17.11 -9.73 -0.64
CA LYS A 81 -17.86 -10.70 -1.46
C LYS A 81 -18.19 -10.14 -2.84
N ILE A 82 -18.53 -8.86 -2.93
CA ILE A 82 -18.80 -8.16 -4.19
C ILE A 82 -17.56 -8.11 -5.07
N PHE A 83 -16.43 -7.59 -4.58
CA PHE A 83 -15.21 -7.52 -5.39
C PHE A 83 -14.65 -8.90 -5.74
N ARG A 84 -14.94 -9.90 -4.92
CA ARG A 84 -14.65 -11.31 -5.22
C ARG A 84 -15.39 -11.88 -6.43
N THR A 85 -16.44 -11.21 -6.91
CA THR A 85 -17.08 -11.56 -8.19
C THR A 85 -16.27 -11.10 -9.41
N VAL A 86 -15.31 -10.19 -9.21
CA VAL A 86 -14.40 -9.68 -10.26
C VAL A 86 -13.13 -10.53 -10.34
N THR A 87 -12.54 -10.86 -9.20
CA THR A 87 -11.28 -11.63 -9.10
C THR A 87 -11.27 -12.46 -7.81
N PRO A 88 -10.65 -13.65 -7.79
CA PRO A 88 -10.39 -14.36 -6.53
C PRO A 88 -9.34 -13.65 -5.65
N ASN A 89 -8.49 -12.81 -6.24
CA ASN A 89 -7.35 -12.16 -5.58
C ASN A 89 -7.81 -10.86 -4.93
N VAL A 90 -8.63 -10.95 -3.89
CA VAL A 90 -9.05 -9.80 -3.08
C VAL A 90 -8.32 -9.83 -1.75
N CYS A 91 -7.58 -8.77 -1.46
CA CYS A 91 -6.91 -8.58 -0.18
C CYS A 91 -7.47 -7.36 0.55
N LEU A 92 -7.30 -7.35 1.87
CA LEU A 92 -7.61 -6.21 2.73
C LEU A 92 -6.35 -5.80 3.47
N HIS A 93 -6.08 -4.50 3.47
CA HIS A 93 -4.96 -3.93 4.20
C HIS A 93 -5.43 -3.28 5.52
N THR A 94 -4.76 -3.60 6.63
CA THR A 94 -5.14 -3.12 7.98
C THR A 94 -3.94 -2.72 8.83
N ASN A 95 -4.12 -1.76 9.73
CA ASN A 95 -3.17 -1.44 10.78
C ASN A 95 -3.17 -2.47 11.93
N LEU A 96 -4.14 -3.40 11.99
CA LEU A 96 -4.31 -4.40 13.04
C LEU A 96 -4.30 -3.85 14.49
N ASP A 97 -4.50 -2.54 14.66
CA ASP A 97 -4.65 -1.86 15.94
C ASP A 97 -6.09 -2.02 16.42
N ILE A 98 -6.40 -3.24 16.87
CA ILE A 98 -7.71 -3.70 17.30
C ILE A 98 -7.63 -4.12 18.76
N ASN A 99 -8.55 -3.59 19.58
CA ASN A 99 -8.49 -3.75 21.04
C ASN A 99 -8.72 -5.19 21.54
N SER A 100 -9.37 -6.05 20.76
CA SER A 100 -9.74 -7.40 21.19
C SER A 100 -10.05 -8.33 20.00
N ASP A 101 -9.71 -9.60 20.16
CA ASP A 101 -10.08 -10.72 19.29
C ASP A 101 -11.56 -11.16 19.43
N GLN A 102 -12.34 -10.45 20.22
CA GLN A 102 -13.80 -10.58 20.29
C GLN A 102 -14.53 -9.39 19.66
N SER A 103 -13.78 -8.36 19.24
CA SER A 103 -14.39 -7.17 18.64
C SER A 103 -15.03 -7.49 17.29
N LYS A 104 -16.13 -6.80 16.95
CA LYS A 104 -16.77 -6.92 15.63
C LYS A 104 -15.78 -6.68 14.47
N ARG A 105 -14.83 -5.75 14.65
CA ARG A 105 -13.78 -5.44 13.68
C ARG A 105 -12.87 -6.65 13.43
N TRP A 106 -12.43 -7.33 14.48
CA TRP A 106 -11.65 -8.57 14.34
C TRP A 106 -12.48 -9.70 13.71
N LEU A 107 -13.73 -9.90 14.14
CA LEU A 107 -14.58 -10.96 13.61
C LEU A 107 -14.82 -10.83 12.09
N ARG A 108 -14.92 -9.60 11.57
CA ARG A 108 -14.97 -9.34 10.12
C ARG A 108 -13.71 -9.78 9.40
N LEU A 109 -12.52 -9.55 9.98
CA LEU A 109 -11.26 -10.02 9.41
C LEU A 109 -11.19 -11.54 9.38
N VAL A 110 -11.65 -12.20 10.45
CA VAL A 110 -11.76 -13.67 10.52
C VAL A 110 -12.67 -14.19 9.41
N GLU A 111 -13.84 -13.59 9.23
CA GLU A 111 -14.77 -13.99 8.15
C GLU A 111 -14.14 -13.82 6.77
N ILE A 112 -13.45 -12.71 6.50
CA ILE A 112 -12.74 -12.49 5.23
C ILE A 112 -11.68 -13.57 4.99
N MET A 113 -10.86 -13.90 5.99
CA MET A 113 -9.85 -14.96 5.87
C MET A 113 -10.49 -16.34 5.63
N GLN A 114 -11.60 -16.65 6.31
CA GLN A 114 -12.35 -17.89 6.11
C GLN A 114 -12.98 -17.98 4.71
N LEU A 115 -13.35 -16.85 4.12
CA LEU A 115 -13.81 -16.75 2.73
C LEU A 115 -12.65 -16.76 1.72
N GLY A 116 -11.41 -16.99 2.15
CA GLY A 116 -10.22 -17.08 1.31
C GLY A 116 -9.59 -15.74 0.95
N GLY A 117 -10.00 -14.64 1.60
CA GLY A 117 -9.34 -13.34 1.46
C GLY A 117 -8.02 -13.29 2.22
N ARG A 118 -7.07 -12.49 1.72
CA ARG A 118 -5.79 -12.23 2.40
C ARG A 118 -5.87 -10.94 3.21
N ILE A 119 -5.41 -10.96 4.46
CA ILE A 119 -5.23 -9.75 5.26
C ILE A 119 -3.75 -9.39 5.32
N ASP A 120 -3.40 -8.21 4.82
CA ASP A 120 -2.05 -7.65 4.89
C ASP A 120 -2.00 -6.54 5.93
N ILE A 121 -0.81 -6.30 6.49
CA ILE A 121 -0.67 -5.33 7.59
C ILE A 121 0.35 -4.22 7.30
N THR A 122 0.12 -3.05 7.88
CA THR A 122 1.21 -2.10 8.15
C THR A 122 1.71 -2.31 9.57
N LEU A 123 3.02 -2.47 9.75
CA LEU A 123 3.64 -2.51 11.06
C LEU A 123 3.59 -1.13 11.74
N TYR A 124 3.17 -1.10 12.99
CA TYR A 124 3.17 0.10 13.81
C TYR A 124 3.81 -0.19 15.18
N PRO A 125 5.07 0.21 15.40
CA PRO A 125 5.81 -0.11 16.63
C PRO A 125 5.08 0.27 17.92
N VAL A 126 4.39 1.42 17.93
CA VAL A 126 3.62 1.90 19.10
C VAL A 126 2.42 1.01 19.46
N ALA A 127 1.83 0.31 18.48
CA ALA A 127 0.71 -0.60 18.69
C ALA A 127 1.16 -2.07 18.78
N TRP A 128 2.44 -2.34 18.54
CA TRP A 128 2.97 -3.68 18.31
C TRP A 128 2.69 -4.63 19.47
N LYS A 129 3.19 -4.31 20.67
CA LYS A 129 3.13 -5.23 21.82
C LYS A 129 1.69 -5.48 22.28
N ARG A 130 0.87 -4.43 22.31
CA ARG A 130 -0.47 -4.47 22.91
C ARG A 130 -1.52 -5.02 21.95
N PHE A 131 -1.45 -4.67 20.66
CA PHE A 131 -2.53 -4.94 19.71
C PHE A 131 -2.07 -5.83 18.55
N GLN A 132 -1.03 -5.42 17.80
CA GLN A 132 -0.68 -6.12 16.56
C GLN A 132 -0.09 -7.50 16.79
N LYS A 133 0.92 -7.66 17.67
CA LYS A 133 1.63 -8.93 17.88
C LYS A 133 0.67 -10.06 18.28
N PRO A 134 -0.24 -9.92 19.26
CA PRO A 134 -1.18 -10.98 19.63
C PRO A 134 -2.13 -11.37 18.50
N LEU A 135 -2.62 -10.40 17.72
CA LEU A 135 -3.54 -10.65 16.62
C LEU A 135 -2.84 -11.23 15.40
N LEU A 136 -1.59 -10.84 15.14
CA LEU A 136 -0.78 -11.38 14.05
C LEU A 136 -0.55 -12.89 14.24
N LYS A 137 -0.29 -13.36 15.48
CA LYS A 137 -0.24 -14.80 15.78
C LYS A 137 -1.52 -15.53 15.37
N LYS A 138 -2.68 -14.88 15.49
CA LYS A 138 -3.97 -15.47 15.07
C LYS A 138 -4.11 -15.44 13.55
N VAL A 139 -3.70 -14.35 12.88
CA VAL A 139 -3.67 -14.25 11.41
C VAL A 139 -2.83 -15.38 10.82
N LEU A 140 -1.62 -15.66 11.35
CA LEU A 140 -0.77 -16.75 10.85
C LEU A 140 -1.40 -18.14 10.93
N ARG A 141 -2.39 -18.34 11.81
CA ARG A 141 -3.15 -19.61 11.90
C ARG A 141 -4.30 -19.69 10.91
N LEU A 142 -4.74 -18.55 10.38
CA LEU A 142 -5.91 -18.42 9.51
C LEU A 142 -5.55 -18.28 8.02
N GLN A 143 -4.36 -17.80 7.69
CA GLN A 143 -3.89 -17.64 6.31
C GLN A 143 -2.43 -18.07 6.14
N LYS A 144 -2.07 -18.49 4.92
CA LYS A 144 -0.72 -18.97 4.55
C LYS A 144 0.15 -17.92 3.85
N TYR A 145 -0.39 -16.72 3.70
CA TYR A 145 0.23 -15.61 2.98
C TYR A 145 0.18 -14.39 3.87
N LEU A 146 1.21 -13.56 3.89
CA LEU A 146 1.18 -12.28 4.60
C LEU A 146 2.12 -11.29 3.93
N LEU A 147 1.61 -10.11 3.59
CA LEU A 147 2.45 -8.96 3.26
C LEU A 147 2.48 -7.99 4.43
N VAL A 148 3.68 -7.57 4.82
CA VAL A 148 3.91 -6.54 5.84
C VAL A 148 4.50 -5.29 5.20
N ASN A 149 3.77 -4.19 5.27
CA ASN A 149 4.27 -2.86 4.97
C ASN A 149 5.00 -2.31 6.19
N VAL A 150 6.25 -1.88 6.01
CA VAL A 150 7.08 -1.25 7.05
C VAL A 150 7.28 0.20 6.63
N VAL A 151 6.68 1.13 7.38
CA VAL A 151 6.82 2.57 7.14
C VAL A 151 7.90 3.10 8.08
N PHE A 152 9.00 3.64 7.56
CA PHE A 152 10.19 3.98 8.35
C PHE A 152 10.73 5.39 8.10
N GLU A 153 11.01 6.16 9.14
CA GLU A 153 11.49 7.55 9.00
C GLU A 153 12.97 7.66 8.61
N ASN A 154 13.77 6.71 9.07
CA ASN A 154 15.22 6.69 8.88
C ASN A 154 15.74 5.25 9.04
N LEU A 155 17.03 5.04 8.75
CA LEU A 155 17.64 3.71 8.82
C LEU A 155 17.63 3.10 10.24
N PRO A 156 17.93 3.83 11.33
CA PRO A 156 17.75 3.32 12.69
C PRO A 156 16.33 2.85 13.01
N ASP A 157 15.32 3.61 12.61
CA ASP A 157 13.91 3.23 12.75
C ASP A 157 13.60 1.96 11.96
N LEU A 158 13.99 1.90 10.68
CA LEU A 158 13.86 0.70 9.84
C LEU A 158 14.50 -0.53 10.50
N ASN A 159 15.72 -0.39 11.04
CA ASN A 159 16.43 -1.48 11.71
C ASN A 159 15.68 -1.97 12.97
N SER A 160 15.10 -1.05 13.75
CA SER A 160 14.28 -1.36 14.91
C SER A 160 13.02 -2.15 14.51
N GLN A 161 12.33 -1.69 13.46
CA GLN A 161 11.12 -2.33 12.94
C GLN A 161 11.38 -3.71 12.35
N LEU A 162 12.47 -3.89 11.60
CA LEU A 162 12.94 -5.19 11.13
C LEU A 162 13.23 -6.13 12.30
N GLY A 163 13.84 -5.63 13.37
CA GLY A 163 14.07 -6.38 14.60
C GLY A 163 12.78 -6.89 15.25
N LEU A 164 11.73 -6.06 15.32
CA LEU A 164 10.43 -6.47 15.86
C LEU A 164 9.82 -7.65 15.09
N LEU A 165 9.92 -7.62 13.76
CA LEU A 165 9.42 -8.71 12.90
C LEU A 165 10.30 -9.95 13.01
N LEU A 166 11.63 -9.79 13.03
CA LEU A 166 12.58 -10.89 13.14
C LEU A 166 12.38 -11.66 14.44
N ASP A 167 12.35 -10.96 15.57
CA ASP A 167 12.10 -11.55 16.89
C ASP A 167 10.79 -12.34 16.90
N PHE A 168 9.74 -11.77 16.29
CA PHE A 168 8.44 -12.42 16.21
C PHE A 168 8.48 -13.71 15.39
N PHE A 169 9.05 -13.70 14.19
CA PHE A 169 9.09 -14.92 13.37
C PHE A 169 10.04 -15.99 13.93
N ILE A 170 11.09 -15.58 14.66
CA ILE A 170 11.90 -16.53 15.45
C ILE A 170 11.07 -17.18 16.56
N GLU A 171 10.26 -16.41 17.28
CA GLU A 171 9.35 -16.94 18.32
C GLU A 171 8.27 -17.88 17.75
N GLU A 172 7.80 -17.67 16.52
CA GLU A 172 6.81 -18.54 15.86
C GLU A 172 7.40 -19.87 15.34
N GLY A 173 8.71 -20.07 15.48
CA GLY A 173 9.39 -21.35 15.30
C GLY A 173 9.75 -21.72 13.84
N GLU A 174 10.23 -22.96 13.67
CA GLU A 174 10.90 -23.41 12.42
C GLU A 174 10.05 -23.32 11.16
N THR A 175 8.70 -23.34 11.29
CA THR A 175 7.78 -23.19 10.15
C THR A 175 7.98 -21.86 9.43
N HIS A 176 8.50 -20.84 10.12
CA HIS A 176 8.75 -19.51 9.59
C HIS A 176 10.23 -19.16 9.48
N ALA A 177 11.15 -20.13 9.59
CA ALA A 177 12.59 -19.88 9.59
C ALA A 177 13.07 -19.13 8.33
N HIS A 178 12.49 -19.43 7.16
CA HIS A 178 12.81 -18.73 5.90
C HIS A 178 12.41 -17.25 5.90
N VAL A 179 11.40 -16.88 6.69
CA VAL A 179 11.04 -15.48 6.92
C VAL A 179 12.09 -14.80 7.78
N GLY A 180 12.57 -15.49 8.83
CA GLY A 180 13.66 -15.04 9.67
C GLY A 180 14.95 -14.80 8.89
N ASP A 181 15.30 -15.68 7.94
CA ASP A 181 16.47 -15.53 7.08
C ASP A 181 16.40 -14.25 6.23
N LEU A 182 15.24 -14.00 5.60
CA LEU A 182 15.02 -12.79 4.82
C LEU A 182 15.13 -11.52 5.67
N LEU A 183 14.46 -11.52 6.83
CA LEU A 183 14.46 -10.37 7.74
C LEU A 183 15.87 -10.08 8.29
N ARG A 184 16.66 -11.13 8.55
CA ARG A 184 18.06 -11.00 8.97
C ARG A 184 18.92 -10.39 7.87
N GLU A 185 18.75 -10.80 6.62
CA GLU A 185 19.46 -10.18 5.49
C GLU A 185 19.15 -8.69 5.37
N TYR A 186 17.87 -8.32 5.49
CA TYR A 186 17.46 -6.91 5.53
C TYR A 186 18.11 -6.18 6.70
N GLN A 187 18.09 -6.75 7.90
CA GLN A 187 18.62 -6.12 9.10
C GLN A 187 20.13 -5.92 9.01
N ASP A 188 20.89 -6.92 8.55
CA ASP A 188 22.36 -6.85 8.40
C ASP A 188 22.76 -5.73 7.41
N LYS A 189 22.04 -5.63 6.28
CA LYS A 189 22.24 -4.57 5.29
C LYS A 189 21.95 -3.18 5.85
N VAL A 190 20.83 -3.02 6.56
CA VAL A 190 20.48 -1.73 7.17
C VAL A 190 21.49 -1.35 8.26
N GLN A 191 21.93 -2.29 9.09
CA GLN A 191 22.98 -2.04 10.10
C GLN A 191 24.31 -1.65 9.47
N ASN A 192 24.67 -2.25 8.33
CA ASN A 192 25.85 -1.85 7.57
C ASN A 192 25.72 -0.39 7.11
N LEU A 193 24.59 -0.04 6.49
CA LEU A 193 24.31 1.32 6.01
C LEU A 193 24.33 2.36 7.13
N ILE A 194 23.77 2.06 8.31
CA ILE A 194 23.85 2.96 9.47
C ILE A 194 25.31 3.28 9.83
N LYS A 195 26.21 2.31 9.71
CA LYS A 195 27.64 2.47 10.04
C LYS A 195 28.42 3.16 8.93
N THR A 196 28.12 2.88 7.67
CA THR A 196 28.96 3.28 6.52
C THR A 196 28.40 4.44 5.70
N ASN A 197 27.12 4.78 5.86
CA ASN A 197 26.42 5.83 5.11
C ASN A 197 25.50 6.64 6.05
N PRO A 198 26.06 7.30 7.08
CA PRO A 198 25.27 7.99 8.12
C PRO A 198 24.43 9.16 7.55
N ASP A 199 24.88 9.77 6.45
CA ASP A 199 24.18 10.86 5.77
C ASP A 199 23.04 10.38 4.84
N CYS A 200 22.80 9.06 4.81
CA CYS A 200 21.70 8.42 4.09
C CYS A 200 21.62 8.81 2.60
N ASN A 201 22.74 8.73 1.87
CA ASN A 201 22.74 8.92 0.43
C ASN A 201 21.82 7.88 -0.26
N GLU A 202 20.81 8.35 -1.00
CA GLU A 202 19.79 7.51 -1.63
C GLU A 202 20.38 6.54 -2.66
N ALA A 203 21.32 6.98 -3.51
CA ALA A 203 21.96 6.12 -4.49
C ALA A 203 22.76 4.98 -3.84
N VAL A 204 23.44 5.26 -2.73
CA VAL A 204 24.15 4.25 -1.94
C VAL A 204 23.16 3.27 -1.31
N TYR A 205 22.06 3.78 -0.73
CA TYR A 205 20.99 2.95 -0.16
C TYR A 205 20.38 2.02 -1.22
N LEU A 206 19.94 2.55 -2.37
CA LEU A 206 19.33 1.79 -3.45
C LEU A 206 20.27 0.71 -3.98
N LYS A 207 21.55 1.05 -4.18
CA LYS A 207 22.57 0.08 -4.64
C LYS A 207 22.79 -1.04 -3.62
N HIS A 208 22.82 -0.70 -2.33
CA HIS A 208 23.06 -1.66 -1.26
C HIS A 208 21.87 -2.59 -1.03
N MET A 209 20.64 -2.07 -1.17
CA MET A 209 19.39 -2.82 -0.99
C MET A 209 18.92 -3.55 -2.25
N GLY A 210 19.37 -3.14 -3.45
CA GLY A 210 18.79 -3.56 -4.73
C GLY A 210 18.95 -5.02 -5.14
N ASN A 211 19.64 -5.85 -4.34
CA ASN A 211 19.74 -7.30 -4.54
C ASN A 211 19.02 -8.10 -3.44
N THR A 212 18.31 -7.45 -2.52
CA THR A 212 17.52 -8.15 -1.49
C THR A 212 16.17 -8.53 -2.09
N GLY A 213 15.77 -9.80 -1.97
CA GLY A 213 14.44 -10.25 -2.40
C GLY A 213 13.34 -9.64 -1.53
N SER A 214 12.12 -9.50 -2.07
CA SER A 214 10.97 -8.98 -1.29
C SER A 214 10.14 -10.07 -0.62
N PHE A 215 10.51 -11.34 -0.82
CA PHE A 215 9.70 -12.48 -0.45
C PHE A 215 10.47 -13.66 0.08
N ALA A 216 9.88 -14.31 1.07
CA ALA A 216 10.30 -15.61 1.56
C ALA A 216 9.16 -16.61 1.32
N ARG A 217 9.39 -17.60 0.46
CA ARG A 217 8.34 -18.54 0.01
C ARG A 217 8.69 -19.97 0.38
N LYS A 218 7.78 -20.63 1.07
CA LYS A 218 7.71 -22.08 1.21
C LYS A 218 6.26 -22.54 1.06
N LYS A 219 6.05 -23.86 0.94
CA LYS A 219 4.72 -24.46 0.77
C LYS A 219 3.80 -24.17 1.95
N GLU A 220 4.38 -24.08 3.15
CA GLU A 220 3.68 -23.89 4.42
C GLU A 220 3.23 -22.45 4.60
N PHE A 221 4.12 -21.51 4.27
CA PHE A 221 3.89 -20.09 4.48
C PHE A 221 4.71 -19.24 3.51
N THR A 222 4.10 -18.15 3.10
CA THR A 222 4.66 -17.22 2.14
C THR A 222 4.55 -15.80 2.70
N PHE A 223 5.71 -15.16 2.87
CA PHE A 223 5.85 -13.83 3.46
C PHE A 223 6.35 -12.83 2.42
N GLY A 224 5.78 -11.64 2.43
CA GLY A 224 6.29 -10.48 1.72
C GLY A 224 6.54 -9.30 2.64
N ILE A 225 7.57 -8.54 2.32
CA ILE A 225 7.89 -7.29 3.00
C ILE A 225 7.97 -6.16 1.98
N ASN A 226 7.37 -5.03 2.33
CA ASN A 226 7.40 -3.83 1.54
C ASN A 226 7.88 -2.68 2.42
N LEU A 227 9.03 -2.10 2.05
CA LEU A 227 9.67 -1.03 2.82
C LEU A 227 9.28 0.32 2.23
N LEU A 228 8.71 1.20 3.06
CA LEU A 228 8.16 2.48 2.68
C LEU A 228 8.83 3.58 3.52
N PRO A 229 9.62 4.49 2.95
CA PRO A 229 10.12 5.62 3.72
C PRO A 229 8.96 6.47 4.24
N ALA A 230 8.95 6.84 5.52
CA ALA A 230 7.92 7.63 6.15
C ALA A 230 7.90 9.03 5.54
N PHE A 231 6.68 9.49 5.26
CA PHE A 231 6.43 10.64 4.42
C PHE A 231 6.35 11.88 5.27
N LYS A 232 7.48 12.57 5.47
CA LYS A 232 7.38 13.99 5.80
C LYS A 232 6.89 14.72 4.56
N VAL A 233 5.60 15.01 4.56
CA VAL A 233 4.93 15.85 3.57
C VAL A 233 4.91 17.25 4.16
N ASP A 234 5.51 18.22 3.48
CA ASP A 234 5.44 19.59 3.95
C ASP A 234 4.07 20.22 3.69
N ALA A 235 3.85 21.45 4.17
CA ALA A 235 2.58 22.16 4.06
C ALA A 235 2.09 22.40 2.61
N LEU A 236 2.92 22.12 1.59
CA LEU A 236 2.56 22.20 0.18
C LEU A 236 2.42 20.81 -0.48
N GLY A 237 2.45 19.72 0.29
CA GLY A 237 2.37 18.37 -0.26
C GLY A 237 3.71 17.79 -0.74
N ARG A 238 4.87 18.41 -0.41
CA ARG A 238 6.20 18.03 -0.99
C ARG A 238 6.94 17.03 -0.09
N ARG A 239 7.69 16.09 -0.69
CA ARG A 239 8.41 14.99 -0.02
C ARG A 239 9.92 15.23 0.09
N THR A 240 10.56 14.62 1.08
CA THR A 240 12.04 14.61 1.25
C THR A 240 12.73 13.41 0.59
N MET A 241 12.06 12.25 0.44
CA MET A 241 12.58 11.06 -0.27
C MET A 241 11.51 10.47 -1.19
N ALA A 242 11.89 10.07 -2.40
CA ALA A 242 10.94 9.68 -3.45
C ALA A 242 11.01 8.20 -3.87
N SER A 243 12.09 7.47 -3.59
CA SER A 243 12.25 6.12 -4.14
C SER A 243 12.36 5.01 -3.09
N THR A 244 11.58 3.96 -3.29
CA THR A 244 11.86 2.63 -2.75
C THR A 244 12.89 1.96 -3.66
N PRO A 245 13.79 1.09 -3.14
CA PRO A 245 14.59 0.24 -4.00
C PRO A 245 13.64 -0.67 -4.79
N PHE A 246 13.62 -0.52 -6.10
CA PHE A 246 12.91 -1.44 -6.99
C PHE A 246 13.51 -2.84 -6.82
N PRO A 247 12.72 -3.84 -6.43
CA PRO A 247 13.21 -5.21 -6.41
C PRO A 247 13.40 -5.71 -7.85
N LYS A 248 14.42 -6.52 -8.04
CA LYS A 248 14.76 -7.16 -9.32
C LYS A 248 13.94 -8.42 -9.60
N ASP A 249 13.31 -8.99 -8.58
CA ASP A 249 12.48 -10.18 -8.74
C ASP A 249 11.10 -9.80 -9.25
N ASN A 250 10.65 -10.50 -10.30
CA ASN A 250 9.23 -10.53 -10.62
C ASN A 250 8.48 -11.02 -9.38
N TYR A 251 7.53 -10.21 -8.92
CA TYR A 251 6.74 -10.41 -7.71
C TYR A 251 5.76 -11.61 -7.86
N LEU A 252 6.28 -12.83 -8.02
CA LEU A 252 5.53 -14.07 -8.19
C LEU A 252 5.19 -14.74 -6.84
N ILE A 253 4.54 -14.00 -5.94
CA ILE A 253 3.46 -14.59 -5.14
C ILE A 253 2.19 -14.02 -5.77
N GLU A 254 1.85 -14.46 -6.97
CA GLU A 254 0.65 -13.96 -7.69
C GLU A 254 0.37 -12.44 -7.47
N CYS A 255 1.41 -11.62 -7.73
CA CYS A 255 1.47 -10.15 -7.77
C CYS A 255 1.23 -9.32 -6.49
N PRO A 256 2.30 -8.71 -5.97
CA PRO A 256 2.27 -7.27 -5.61
C PRO A 256 3.12 -6.40 -6.55
N ALA A 257 2.53 -5.32 -7.04
CA ALA A 257 3.28 -4.26 -7.70
C ALA A 257 4.01 -3.40 -6.65
N ALA A 258 5.23 -2.96 -6.96
CA ALA A 258 5.93 -1.96 -6.17
C ALA A 258 5.13 -0.66 -6.12
N ARG A 259 4.91 -0.13 -4.90
CA ARG A 259 4.31 1.20 -4.68
C ARG A 259 5.19 2.25 -5.37
N GLY A 260 4.65 2.92 -6.40
CA GLY A 260 5.37 3.91 -7.23
C GLY A 260 5.49 3.55 -8.72
N SER A 261 5.07 2.35 -9.13
CA SER A 261 4.89 2.00 -10.54
C SER A 261 3.49 2.40 -11.04
N ILE A 262 3.33 2.68 -12.33
CA ILE A 262 2.04 3.01 -13.00
C ILE A 262 1.04 1.82 -12.95
N ASP A 263 1.42 0.71 -12.33
CA ASP A 263 0.72 -0.58 -12.33
C ASP A 263 -0.33 -0.71 -11.22
N ILE A 264 -0.57 0.33 -10.41
CA ILE A 264 -1.68 0.39 -9.45
C ILE A 264 -2.61 1.56 -9.79
N MET A 265 -3.91 1.29 -9.93
CA MET A 265 -4.93 2.33 -10.04
C MET A 265 -5.64 2.46 -8.70
N THR A 266 -5.61 3.66 -8.10
CA THR A 266 -6.36 3.95 -6.88
C THR A 266 -7.77 4.42 -7.23
N VAL A 267 -8.77 3.77 -6.64
CA VAL A 267 -10.18 4.11 -6.73
C VAL A 267 -10.63 4.61 -5.37
N ARG A 268 -11.02 5.88 -5.28
CA ARG A 268 -11.58 6.44 -4.05
C ARG A 268 -13.00 5.91 -3.82
N GLN A 269 -13.48 5.95 -2.58
CA GLN A 269 -14.82 5.48 -2.23
C GLN A 269 -15.94 6.24 -2.96
N ASN A 270 -15.68 7.46 -3.43
CA ASN A 270 -16.59 8.24 -4.27
C ASN A 270 -16.51 7.88 -5.78
N GLY A 271 -15.72 6.86 -6.13
CA GLY A 271 -15.48 6.37 -7.49
C GLY A 271 -14.33 7.04 -8.23
N ASP A 272 -13.76 8.15 -7.75
CA ASP A 272 -12.70 8.86 -8.47
C ASP A 272 -11.45 8.00 -8.64
N MET A 273 -10.94 7.93 -9.87
CA MET A 273 -9.77 7.15 -10.22
C MET A 273 -8.54 8.01 -10.45
N THR A 274 -7.43 7.61 -9.82
CA THR A 274 -6.13 8.26 -9.91
C THR A 274 -5.02 7.20 -10.02
N PRO A 275 -4.00 7.42 -10.89
CA PRO A 275 -2.90 6.48 -11.05
C PRO A 275 -1.88 6.63 -9.92
N CYS A 276 -2.12 7.53 -8.95
CA CYS A 276 -1.26 7.69 -7.80
C CYS A 276 -1.56 6.59 -6.79
N CYS A 277 -0.72 5.58 -6.88
CA CYS A 277 -0.82 4.34 -6.13
C CYS A 277 -0.58 4.54 -4.65
N ASP A 278 0.26 5.50 -4.27
CA ASP A 278 0.70 5.59 -2.89
C ASP A 278 1.34 6.96 -2.58
N VAL A 279 1.07 7.42 -1.36
CA VAL A 279 1.95 8.27 -0.56
C VAL A 279 2.04 9.77 -0.85
N GLY A 280 0.91 10.46 -0.98
CA GLY A 280 0.89 11.90 -0.65
C GLY A 280 0.74 12.86 -1.81
N ASN A 281 0.12 12.42 -2.91
CA ASN A 281 -0.50 13.42 -3.79
C ASN A 281 -1.78 12.92 -4.46
N LEU A 282 -2.88 12.90 -3.69
CA LEU A 282 -4.23 12.83 -4.26
C LEU A 282 -4.59 14.08 -5.10
N GLN A 283 -3.66 15.04 -5.24
CA GLN A 283 -3.75 16.17 -6.18
C GLN A 283 -3.07 15.91 -7.53
N CYS A 284 -2.64 14.67 -7.81
CA CYS A 284 -2.16 14.32 -9.14
C CYS A 284 -3.23 14.66 -10.19
N GLN A 285 -2.83 15.44 -11.19
CA GLN A 285 -3.74 16.00 -12.17
C GLN A 285 -4.30 14.98 -13.17
N PRO A 286 -3.56 13.94 -13.60
CA PRO A 286 -4.13 12.81 -14.33
C PRO A 286 -5.32 12.20 -13.60
N ARG A 287 -6.53 12.43 -14.14
CA ARG A 287 -7.78 11.84 -13.66
C ARG A 287 -8.26 10.81 -14.66
N PHE A 288 -8.51 9.60 -14.19
CA PHE A 288 -8.83 8.46 -15.06
C PHE A 288 -10.33 8.22 -15.19
N GLY A 289 -11.13 9.11 -14.60
CA GLY A 289 -12.58 9.04 -14.56
C GLY A 289 -13.11 8.71 -13.17
N ASN A 290 -14.38 8.34 -13.12
CA ASN A 290 -15.09 7.99 -11.91
C ASN A 290 -15.93 6.73 -12.14
N LEU A 291 -15.69 5.68 -11.36
CA LEU A 291 -16.35 4.37 -11.51
C LEU A 291 -17.83 4.35 -11.15
N LEU A 292 -18.35 5.38 -10.50
CA LEU A 292 -19.76 5.51 -10.16
C LEU A 292 -20.53 6.37 -11.18
N LYS A 293 -19.86 7.35 -11.80
CA LYS A 293 -20.51 8.40 -12.59
C LYS A 293 -20.26 8.30 -14.09
N ASP A 294 -19.09 7.86 -14.51
CA ASP A 294 -18.73 7.80 -15.92
C ASP A 294 -19.17 6.46 -16.54
N SER A 295 -19.55 6.49 -17.82
CA SER A 295 -19.73 5.26 -18.59
C SER A 295 -18.36 4.61 -18.89
N PRO A 296 -18.30 3.29 -19.15
CA PRO A 296 -17.05 2.63 -19.54
C PRO A 296 -16.32 3.30 -20.72
N GLU A 297 -17.07 3.78 -21.70
CA GLU A 297 -16.53 4.48 -22.87
C GLU A 297 -15.90 5.81 -22.46
N LYS A 298 -16.55 6.55 -21.56
CA LYS A 298 -16.03 7.82 -21.02
C LYS A 298 -14.79 7.60 -20.15
N ILE A 299 -14.73 6.50 -19.40
CA ILE A 299 -13.53 6.08 -18.66
C ILE A 299 -12.39 5.86 -19.64
N LEU A 300 -12.59 5.07 -20.71
CA LEU A 300 -11.56 4.76 -21.69
C LEU A 300 -11.01 6.02 -22.40
N GLU A 301 -11.90 6.97 -22.73
CA GLU A 301 -11.51 8.27 -23.27
C GLU A 301 -10.59 9.03 -22.29
N LYS A 302 -10.96 9.11 -21.01
CA LYS A 302 -10.16 9.76 -19.97
C LYS A 302 -8.82 9.06 -19.74
N PHE A 303 -8.78 7.73 -19.81
CA PHE A 303 -7.53 6.96 -19.78
C PHE A 303 -6.58 7.43 -20.89
N THR A 304 -7.08 7.53 -22.12
CA THR A 304 -6.26 7.93 -23.28
C THR A 304 -5.69 9.33 -23.12
N VAL A 305 -6.48 10.28 -22.61
CA VAL A 305 -6.03 11.65 -22.35
C VAL A 305 -5.00 11.68 -21.22
N SER A 306 -5.29 11.04 -20.10
CA SER A 306 -4.43 11.06 -18.91
C SER A 306 -3.10 10.34 -19.12
N SER A 307 -3.07 9.24 -19.90
CA SER A 307 -1.82 8.57 -20.28
C SER A 307 -0.87 9.49 -21.07
N LYS A 308 -1.39 10.37 -21.92
CA LYS A 308 -0.56 11.35 -22.66
C LYS A 308 0.01 12.43 -21.73
N ILE A 309 -0.78 12.89 -20.76
CA ILE A 309 -0.33 13.84 -19.73
C ILE A 309 0.79 13.21 -18.90
N MET A 310 0.62 11.96 -18.46
CA MET A 310 1.63 11.23 -17.71
C MET A 310 2.93 11.07 -18.51
N ALA A 311 2.86 10.60 -19.76
CA ALA A 311 4.04 10.45 -20.60
C ALA A 311 4.81 11.78 -20.76
N THR A 312 4.09 12.88 -20.96
CA THR A 312 4.67 14.23 -21.08
C THR A 312 5.36 14.66 -19.78
N GLY A 313 4.73 14.47 -18.63
CA GLY A 313 5.32 14.82 -17.33
C GLY A 313 6.56 13.98 -17.01
N ILE A 314 6.55 12.68 -17.34
CA ILE A 314 7.71 11.79 -17.18
C ILE A 314 8.91 12.26 -18.00
N ILE A 315 8.69 12.65 -19.27
CA ILE A 315 9.77 13.16 -20.13
C ILE A 315 10.39 14.41 -19.51
N LYS A 316 9.56 15.37 -19.08
CA LYS A 316 10.05 16.61 -18.46
C LYS A 316 10.77 16.39 -17.14
N ASN A 317 10.33 15.43 -16.33
CA ASN A 317 11.05 15.07 -15.12
C ASN A 317 12.44 14.50 -15.44
N ARG A 318 12.58 13.72 -16.52
CA ARG A 318 13.90 13.25 -16.99
C ARG A 318 14.77 14.41 -17.48
N ASP A 319 14.18 15.35 -18.21
CA ASP A 319 14.89 16.56 -18.64
C ASP A 319 15.35 17.40 -17.45
N ASN A 320 14.52 17.52 -16.40
CA ASN A 320 14.88 18.22 -15.17
C ASN A 320 16.10 17.59 -14.49
N ILE A 321 16.20 16.26 -14.41
CA ILE A 321 17.39 15.56 -13.89
C ILE A 321 18.63 15.93 -14.70
N GLN A 322 18.55 15.84 -16.03
CA GLN A 322 19.70 16.09 -16.91
C GLN A 322 20.20 17.54 -16.82
N ASN A 323 19.32 18.47 -16.46
CA ASN A 323 19.62 19.90 -16.36
C ASN A 323 19.86 20.37 -14.91
N ALA A 324 20.12 19.46 -13.96
CA ALA A 324 20.34 19.76 -12.53
C ALA A 324 19.18 20.53 -11.86
N LYS A 325 17.94 20.25 -12.30
CA LYS A 325 16.67 20.80 -11.80
C LYS A 325 15.81 19.74 -11.12
N SER A 326 16.43 18.68 -10.60
CA SER A 326 15.72 17.66 -9.83
C SER A 326 14.93 18.30 -8.68
N GLY A 327 13.74 17.78 -8.39
CA GLY A 327 12.82 18.37 -7.42
C GLY A 327 11.89 19.46 -7.98
N GLU A 328 12.09 19.96 -9.20
CA GLU A 328 11.17 20.92 -9.84
C GLU A 328 9.89 20.25 -10.37
N TRP A 329 8.74 20.77 -9.97
CA TRP A 329 7.43 20.31 -10.43
C TRP A 329 7.18 20.62 -11.90
N VAL A 330 6.62 19.64 -12.61
CA VAL A 330 6.14 19.81 -13.98
C VAL A 330 4.66 20.20 -13.99
N LYS A 331 4.27 21.02 -14.97
CA LYS A 331 2.88 21.52 -15.10
C LYS A 331 1.83 20.42 -15.28
N GLU A 332 2.25 19.23 -15.70
CA GLU A 332 1.42 18.04 -15.84
C GLU A 332 0.98 17.44 -14.49
N GLY A 333 1.46 17.96 -13.36
CA GLY A 333 1.07 17.52 -12.02
C GLY A 333 1.65 16.16 -11.63
N ILE A 334 2.68 15.70 -12.35
CA ILE A 334 3.46 14.51 -12.01
C ILE A 334 4.48 14.89 -10.94
N PRO A 335 4.62 14.11 -9.85
CA PRO A 335 5.62 14.39 -8.81
C PRO A 335 7.04 14.50 -9.39
N PRO A 336 7.85 15.46 -8.93
CA PRO A 336 9.21 15.65 -9.43
C PRO A 336 10.10 14.48 -9.03
N TYR A 337 11.13 14.22 -9.83
CA TYR A 337 12.14 13.20 -9.50
C TYR A 337 13.24 13.81 -8.63
N CYS A 338 13.70 13.05 -7.64
CA CYS A 338 14.89 13.39 -6.85
C CYS A 338 16.17 13.21 -7.70
N SER A 339 17.23 13.93 -7.31
CA SER A 339 18.55 13.91 -7.95
C SER A 339 19.34 12.65 -7.66
#